data_AF-A0A975Y3W6-F1
#
_entry.id   AF-A0A975Y3W6-F1
#
_cell.length_a   1.000
_cell.length_b   1.000
_cell.length_c   1.000
_cell.angle_alpha   90.00
_cell.angle_beta   90.00
_cell.angle_gamma   90.00
#
_symmetry.space_group_name_H-M   'P 1'
#
loop_
_entity.id
_entity.type
_entity.pdbx_description
1 polymer ?
#
loop_
_entity_poly.entity_id
_entity_poly.type
_entity_poly.pdbx_seq_one_letter_code
_entity_poly.pdbx_strand_id
1 'polypeptide(L)' 'MKDFELALGQYILYRNLINLTEPEYKIYLAIKESTYQNFFTRDSIKEIVELNQILMIIVNVEKEEILQWIN' A
#
# COMPACT_ATOMS: atom_id res chain seq x y z
N MET A 1 1.14 -6.83 -12.40
CA MET A 1 0.30 -7.86 -11.75
C MET A 1 1.12 -8.67 -10.75
N LYS A 2 2.15 -9.42 -11.18
CA LYS A 2 3.04 -10.18 -10.29
C LYS A 2 3.60 -9.38 -9.10
N ASP A 3 4.11 -8.17 -9.33
CA ASP A 3 4.65 -7.35 -8.23
C ASP A 3 3.58 -6.93 -7.23
N PHE A 4 2.34 -6.72 -7.70
CA PHE A 4 1.21 -6.40 -6.83
C PHE A 4 0.77 -7.62 -6.01
N GLU A 5 0.73 -8.82 -6.61
CA GLU A 5 0.43 -10.07 -5.88
C GLU A 5 1.44 -10.30 -4.75
N LEU A 6 2.73 -10.09 -5.03
CA LEU A 6 3.80 -10.19 -4.03
C LEU A 6 3.66 -9.12 -2.93
N ALA A 7 3.43 -7.85 -3.31
CA ALA A 7 3.26 -6.75 -2.37
C ALA A 7 2.03 -6.95 -1.47
N LEU A 8 0.91 -7.41 -2.05
CA LEU A 8 -0.31 -7.73 -1.32
C LEU A 8 -0.09 -8.84 -0.30
N GLY A 9 0.55 -9.94 -0.72
CA GLY A 9 0.88 -11.05 0.17
C GLY A 9 1.79 -10.62 1.33
N GLN A 10 2.83 -9.84 1.03
CA GLN A 10 3.73 -9.29 2.06
C GLN A 10 2.99 -8.35 3.02
N TYR A 11 2.16 -7.44 2.49
CA TYR A 11 1.40 -6.50 3.31
C TYR A 11 0.48 -7.22 4.30
N ILE A 12 -0.29 -8.21 3.82
CA ILE A 12 -1.20 -8.99 4.69
C ILE A 12 -0.39 -9.76 5.76
N LEU A 13 0.71 -10.40 5.37
CA LEU A 13 1.55 -11.14 6.30
C LEU A 13 2.12 -10.24 7.40
N TYR A 14 2.73 -9.12 7.04
CA TYR A 14 3.35 -8.21 8.01
C TYR A 14 2.32 -7.45 8.84
N ARG A 15 1.18 -7.05 8.25
CA ARG A 15 0.07 -6.47 9.02
C ARG A 15 -0.40 -7.42 10.12
N ASN A 16 -0.59 -8.70 9.78
CA ASN A 16 -1.03 -9.70 10.75
C ASN A 16 0.03 -9.92 11.85
N LEU A 17 1.31 -9.97 11.47
CA LEU A 17 2.40 -10.10 12.44
C LEU A 17 2.45 -8.90 13.40
N ILE A 18 2.43 -7.67 12.87
CA ILE A 18 2.45 -6.43 13.67
C ILE A 18 1.22 -6.36 14.58
N ASN A 19 0.02 -6.69 14.08
CA ASN A 19 -1.18 -6.72 14.93
C ASN A 19 -1.09 -7.70 16.10
N LEU A 20 -0.28 -8.77 15.97
CA LEU A 20 -0.07 -9.75 17.04
C LEU A 20 1.04 -9.35 18.01
N THR A 21 2.04 -8.59 17.56
CA THR A 21 3.22 -8.26 18.38
C THR A 21 3.22 -6.83 18.90
N GLU A 22 2.85 -5.86 18.06
CA GLU A 22 2.98 -4.42 18.28
C GLU A 22 1.75 -3.68 17.69
N PRO A 23 0.54 -3.91 18.22
CA PRO A 23 -0.73 -3.49 17.61
C PRO A 23 -0.94 -1.98 17.51
N GLU A 24 -0.14 -1.17 18.21
CA GLU A 24 -0.13 0.29 18.10
C GLU A 24 0.44 0.80 16.77
N TYR A 25 1.23 -0.01 16.05
CA TYR A 25 1.82 0.40 14.79
C TYR A 25 0.91 0.10 13.61
N LYS A 26 0.78 1.09 12.73
CA LYS A 26 0.10 0.93 11.43
C LYS A 26 1.11 0.70 10.34
N ILE A 27 0.89 -0.32 9.53
CA ILE A 27 1.69 -0.59 8.33
C ILE A 27 1.10 0.13 7.12
N TYR A 28 1.95 0.78 6.35
CA TYR A 28 1.60 1.43 5.09
C TYR A 28 2.41 0.83 3.95
N LEU A 29 1.75 0.61 2.81
CA LEU A 29 2.41 0.24 1.57
C LEU A 29 2.88 1.52 0.85
N ALA A 30 4.20 1.67 0.70
CA ALA A 30 4.78 2.80 -0.02
C ALA A 30 4.70 2.60 -1.54
N ILE A 31 4.09 3.56 -2.23
CA ILE A 31 3.82 3.50 -3.67
C ILE A 31 4.39 4.76 -4.33
N LYS A 32 5.16 4.57 -5.41
CA LYS A 32 5.61 5.69 -6.25
C LYS A 32 4.41 6.39 -6.88
N GLU A 33 4.43 7.72 -6.97
CA GLU A 33 3.37 8.52 -7.59
C GLU A 33 2.93 7.97 -8.97
N SER A 34 3.89 7.68 -9.84
CA SER A 34 3.60 7.15 -11.18
C SER A 34 2.95 5.76 -11.15
N THR A 35 3.29 4.92 -10.17
CA THR A 35 2.65 3.61 -9.99
C THR A 35 1.22 3.78 -9.48
N TYR A 36 0.99 4.73 -8.56
CA TYR A 36 -0.35 5.03 -8.08
C TYR A 36 -1.26 5.47 -9.23
N GLN A 37 -0.83 6.49 -9.99
CA GLN A 37 -1.59 7.07 -11.09
C GLN A 37 -1.90 6.07 -12.22
N ASN A 38 -0.99 5.15 -12.52
CA ASN A 38 -1.13 4.24 -13.67
C ASN A 38 -1.76 2.86 -13.32
N PHE A 39 -1.68 2.44 -12.05
CA PHE A 39 -2.09 1.10 -11.62
C PHE A 39 -3.17 1.11 -10.55
N PHE A 40 -2.98 1.87 -9.46
CA PHE A 40 -3.91 1.89 -8.33
C PHE A 40 -5.16 2.74 -8.56
N THR A 41 -5.20 3.54 -9.63
CA THR A 41 -6.39 4.27 -10.06
C THR A 41 -7.40 3.40 -10.83
N ARG A 42 -7.01 2.18 -11.24
CA ARG A 42 -7.88 1.24 -11.96
C ARG A 42 -8.94 0.68 -11.02
N ASP A 43 -10.19 0.66 -11.45
CA ASP A 43 -11.33 0.30 -10.60
C ASP A 43 -11.16 -1.09 -9.95
N SER A 44 -10.75 -2.10 -10.72
CA SER A 44 -10.49 -3.44 -10.18
C SER A 44 -9.38 -3.50 -9.13
N ILE A 45 -8.37 -2.64 -9.22
CA ILE A 45 -7.30 -2.57 -8.22
C ILE A 45 -7.77 -1.82 -6.98
N LYS A 46 -8.55 -0.74 -7.15
CA LYS A 46 -9.17 -0.02 -6.02
C LYS A 46 -10.06 -0.94 -5.20
N GLU A 47 -10.90 -1.74 -5.84
CA GLU A 47 -11.74 -2.73 -5.16
C GLU A 47 -10.91 -3.70 -4.31
N ILE A 48 -9.81 -4.23 -4.85
CA ILE A 48 -8.91 -5.13 -4.10
C ILE A 48 -8.26 -4.42 -2.92
N VAL A 49 -7.82 -3.17 -3.11
CA VAL A 49 -7.22 -2.33 -2.06
C VAL A 49 -8.20 -2.08 -0.91
N GLU A 50 -9.44 -1.71 -1.25
CA GLU A 50 -10.52 -1.47 -0.28
C GLU A 50 -10.91 -2.75 0.47
N LEU A 51 -11.13 -3.86 -0.26
CA LEU A 51 -11.46 -5.16 0.32
C LEU A 51 -10.42 -5.64 1.33
N ASN A 52 -9.13 -5.36 1.06
CA ASN A 52 -8.04 -5.74 1.92
C ASN A 52 -7.63 -4.66 2.93
N GLN A 53 -8.29 -3.50 2.95
CA GLN A 53 -7.98 -2.36 3.84
C GLN A 53 -6.49 -2.00 3.80
N ILE A 54 -5.96 -1.81 2.59
CA ILE A 54 -4.54 -1.50 2.39
C ILE A 54 -4.34 0.00 2.60
N LEU A 55 -3.61 0.35 3.66
CA LEU A 55 -3.15 1.72 3.87
C LEU A 55 -1.95 1.98 2.96
N MET A 56 -1.93 3.15 2.31
CA MET A 56 -0.88 3.51 1.35
C MET A 56 -0.25 4.84 1.68
N ILE A 57 1.04 4.96 1.37
CA ILE A 57 1.76 6.23 1.35
C ILE A 57 2.28 6.47 -0.06
N ILE A 58 1.88 7.59 -0.66
CA ILE A 58 2.28 7.95 -2.01
C ILE A 58 3.50 8.85 -1.93
N VAL A 59 4.57 8.47 -2.61
CA VAL A 59 5.86 9.17 -2.56
C VAL A 59 6.31 9.60 -3.95
N ASN A 60 6.88 10.81 -4.01
CA ASN A 60 7.67 11.22 -5.16
C ASN A 60 9.12 10.80 -4.93
N VAL A 61 9.60 9.85 -5.75
CA VAL A 61 10.95 9.28 -5.57
C VAL A 61 12.04 10.21 -6.09
N GLU A 62 11.73 11.11 -7.03
CA GLU A 62 12.72 12.06 -7.56
C GLU A 62 12.99 13.22 -6.59
N LYS A 63 11.96 13.67 -5.88
CA LYS A 63 12.04 14.74 -4.88
C LYS A 63 12.20 14.23 -3.45
N GLU A 64 12.13 12.92 -3.25
CA GLU A 64 12.21 12.25 -1.93
C GLU A 64 11.18 12.79 -0.93
N GLU A 65 9.94 13.03 -1.37
CA GLU A 65 8.88 13.59 -0.54
C GLU A 65 7.64 12.70 -0.47
N ILE A 66 6.93 12.80 0.65
CA ILE A 66 5.61 12.17 0.82
C ILE A 66 4.57 13.11 0.24
N LEU A 67 3.81 12.63 -0.75
CA LEU A 67 2.74 13.39 -1.38
C LEU A 67 1.41 13.21 -0.63
N GLN A 68 1.10 11.98 -0.21
CA GLN A 68 -0.19 11.67 0.37
C GLN A 68 -0.17 10.41 1.25
N TRP A 69 -1.00 10.42 2.30
CA TRP A 69 -1.37 9.23 3.06
C TRP A 69 -2.81 8.84 2.73
N ILE A 70 -3.05 7.57 2.45
CA ILE A 70 -4.37 7.00 2.16
C ILE A 70 -4.65 5.94 3.22
N ASN A 71 -5.75 6.12 3.94
CA ASN A 71 -6.20 5.22 5.01
C ASN A 71 -7.45 4.47 4.59
#